data_AF-A0A0R3QYM2-F1
#
_entry.id   AF-A0A0R3QYM2-F1
#
_cell.length_a   1.000
_cell.length_b   1.000
_cell.length_c   1.000
_cell.angle_alpha   90.00
_cell.angle_beta   90.00
_cell.angle_gamma   90.00
#
_symmetry.space_group_name_H-M   'P 1'
#
loop_
_entity.id
_entity.type
_entity.pdbx_description
1 polymer ?
#
loop_
_entity_poly.entity_id
_entity_poly.type
_entity_poly.pdbx_seq_one_letter_code
_entity_poly.pdbx_strand_id
1 'polypeptide(L)'
;MHFLKSNSALWNRLYISLSDVDSIGDGFPAFCAKHDATQIIYNADEFLIKTPEGGCYYSCDFVRPCGHICGQPCHRQIVKAFQPCGKCQFFVNKTFPCGHTTGVVCYLFEEAVCQQKCSKELPCGHQCRKKCREPCKCSYRILMNCGHTVTASCSEKQETKCIVEVEKIFATCSHRWSVPCYNYEDAQCGEKCGRILLCGHRCQSLCGKCTLEGCASCTSVCGKRLSCGHECLRTCGIPCEPCIAPCSNQCEHSHCGQELDILVVWTILLFCFTLLISMTDNVLLNYITCCCFCSMNGLLFCVQRCTNSCKHRQCQMKCWQVCSIRPCCFPCDKKLDCGHTCLSLCGEVCPDRKIITDVCAQCQGINVPVLQFQGCKCIVSVKEADSHIGDQTLKKQQYTCPKCACKLLVNSCFRYAKELKEQAINNEKVHFLS
;
A
#
# COMPACT_ATOMS: atom_id res chain seq x y z
N MET A 1 43.04 0.79 48.63
CA MET A 1 42.82 1.97 49.52
C MET A 1 43.84 3.11 49.34
N HIS A 2 45.11 2.83 49.00
CA HIS A 2 46.19 3.83 48.94
C HIS A 2 45.86 5.05 48.03
N PHE A 3 45.26 4.80 46.86
CA PHE A 3 44.83 5.85 45.92
C PHE A 3 43.76 6.80 46.48
N LEU A 4 42.79 6.28 47.23
CA LEU A 4 41.72 7.11 47.83
C LEU A 4 42.26 7.93 49.01
N LYS A 5 43.17 7.33 49.81
CA LYS A 5 43.85 7.99 50.93
C LYS A 5 44.69 9.19 50.47
N SER A 6 45.46 9.03 49.40
CA SER A 6 46.38 10.06 48.90
C SER A 6 45.69 11.25 48.22
N ASN A 7 44.43 11.08 47.78
CA ASN A 7 43.72 12.09 46.98
C ASN A 7 42.54 12.76 47.71
N SER A 8 42.26 12.42 48.97
CA SER A 8 41.15 13.02 49.72
C SER A 8 41.39 13.02 51.23
N ALA A 9 41.27 14.20 51.84
CA ALA A 9 41.36 14.37 53.29
C ALA A 9 40.27 13.60 54.06
N LEU A 10 39.09 13.41 53.46
CA LEU A 10 38.01 12.62 54.05
C LEU A 10 38.39 11.13 54.10
N TRP A 11 38.84 10.58 52.97
CA TRP A 11 39.26 9.18 52.89
C TRP A 11 40.51 8.88 53.73
N ASN A 12 41.40 9.86 53.91
CA ASN A 12 42.53 9.71 54.82
C ASN A 12 42.08 9.61 56.28
N ARG A 13 41.14 10.46 56.73
CA ARG A 13 40.57 10.35 58.09
C ARG A 13 39.85 9.02 58.31
N LEU A 14 39.04 8.60 57.34
CA LEU A 14 38.36 7.30 57.39
C LEU A 14 39.35 6.13 57.43
N TYR A 15 40.43 6.19 56.66
CA TYR A 15 41.48 5.17 56.70
C TYR A 15 42.13 5.08 58.08
N ILE A 16 42.48 6.21 58.70
CA ILE A 16 43.07 6.22 60.05
C ILE A 16 42.09 5.61 61.05
N SER A 17 40.85 6.09 61.10
CA SER A 17 39.85 5.59 62.03
C SER A 17 39.53 4.10 61.84
N LEU A 18 39.54 3.58 60.61
CA LEU A 18 39.31 2.16 60.33
C LEU A 18 40.56 1.30 60.60
N SER A 19 41.76 1.86 60.45
CA SER A 19 43.02 1.19 60.77
C SER A 19 43.21 1.06 62.28
N ASP A 20 42.80 2.05 63.08
CA ASP A 20 42.91 2.03 64.54
C ASP A 20 42.05 0.93 65.19
N VAL A 21 41.04 0.42 64.47
CA VAL A 21 40.15 -0.66 64.92
C VAL A 21 40.34 -1.97 64.12
N ASP A 22 41.49 -2.13 63.45
CA ASP A 22 41.82 -3.31 62.62
C ASP A 22 40.70 -3.75 61.65
N SER A 23 39.94 -2.78 61.12
CA SER A 23 38.77 -3.04 60.27
C SER A 23 39.07 -2.93 58.78
N ILE A 24 40.34 -3.02 58.39
CA ILE A 24 40.80 -3.01 56.99
C ILE A 24 41.45 -4.37 56.70
N GLY A 25 40.78 -5.19 55.86
CA GLY A 25 41.34 -6.45 55.38
C GLY A 25 42.17 -6.30 54.10
N ASP A 26 43.01 -7.30 53.80
CA ASP A 26 43.89 -7.31 52.62
C ASP A 26 43.16 -7.53 51.28
N GLY A 27 41.89 -7.93 51.31
CA GLY A 27 41.09 -8.17 50.12
C GLY A 27 39.59 -8.22 50.40
N PHE A 28 38.80 -8.24 49.33
CA PHE A 28 37.35 -8.27 49.40
C PHE A 28 36.84 -9.72 49.44
N PRO A 29 36.17 -10.16 50.53
CA PRO A 29 35.59 -11.50 50.59
C PRO A 29 34.30 -11.57 49.77
N ALA A 30 34.30 -12.39 48.72
CA ALA A 30 33.14 -12.71 47.91
C ALA A 30 32.58 -14.09 48.27
N PHE A 31 31.33 -14.10 48.71
CA PHE A 31 30.60 -15.31 49.11
C PHE A 31 29.67 -15.80 47.99
N CYS A 32 29.72 -17.10 47.69
CA CYS A 32 28.77 -17.76 46.80
C CYS A 32 27.72 -18.55 47.59
N ALA A 33 26.47 -18.08 47.55
CA ALA A 33 25.35 -18.73 48.24
C ALA A 33 25.00 -20.14 47.73
N LYS A 34 25.47 -20.53 46.52
CA LYS A 34 25.15 -21.82 45.91
C LYS A 34 26.17 -22.91 46.26
N HIS A 35 27.46 -22.60 46.20
CA HIS A 35 28.54 -23.56 46.41
C HIS A 35 29.23 -23.42 47.77
N ASP A 36 28.63 -22.66 48.70
CA ASP A 36 29.16 -22.37 50.05
C ASP A 36 30.67 -22.05 50.04
N ALA A 37 31.06 -21.22 49.07
CA ALA A 37 32.45 -20.92 48.77
C ALA A 37 32.75 -19.44 49.02
N THR A 38 33.77 -19.17 49.83
CA THR A 38 34.27 -17.82 50.11
C THR A 38 35.61 -17.63 49.42
N GLN A 39 35.73 -16.57 48.63
CA GLN A 39 36.94 -16.24 47.90
C GLN A 39 37.37 -14.81 48.20
N ILE A 40 38.65 -14.61 48.49
CA ILE A 40 39.21 -13.28 48.74
C ILE A 40 39.74 -12.71 47.42
N ILE A 41 39.28 -11.51 47.07
CA ILE A 41 39.65 -10.80 45.84
C ILE A 41 40.60 -9.65 46.17
N TYR A 42 41.80 -9.66 45.60
CA TYR A 42 42.84 -8.66 45.91
C TYR A 42 42.87 -7.47 44.93
N ASN A 43 42.37 -7.66 43.71
CA ASN A 43 42.39 -6.65 42.65
C ASN A 43 41.19 -6.78 41.70
N ALA A 44 41.02 -5.81 40.81
CA ALA A 44 39.87 -5.75 39.89
C ALA A 44 39.85 -6.90 38.88
N ASP A 45 41.01 -7.36 38.40
CA ASP A 45 41.07 -8.44 37.39
C ASP A 45 40.63 -9.79 38.00
N GLU A 46 40.95 -10.01 39.27
CA GLU A 46 40.51 -11.19 40.02
C GLU A 46 38.98 -11.28 40.17
N PHE A 47 38.23 -10.17 40.09
CA PHE A 47 36.76 -10.23 40.09
C PHE A 47 36.22 -11.01 38.90
N LEU A 48 36.86 -10.91 37.72
CA LEU A 48 36.39 -11.59 36.50
C LEU A 48 36.63 -13.10 36.55
N ILE A 49 37.65 -13.54 37.31
CA ILE A 49 38.07 -14.94 37.40
C ILE A 49 37.41 -15.63 38.59
N LYS A 50 37.40 -14.98 39.76
CA LYS A 50 36.87 -15.54 41.02
C LYS A 50 35.36 -15.39 41.13
N THR A 51 34.80 -14.33 40.53
CA THR A 51 33.35 -14.06 40.56
C THR A 51 32.71 -13.86 39.17
N PRO A 52 32.92 -14.78 38.22
CA PRO A 52 32.36 -14.65 36.87
C PRO A 52 30.83 -14.65 36.91
N GLU A 53 30.20 -13.79 36.12
CA GLU A 53 28.73 -13.72 35.96
C GLU A 53 27.94 -13.62 37.28
N GLY A 54 28.57 -13.13 38.34
CA GLY A 54 27.97 -12.97 39.67
C GLY A 54 27.83 -14.24 40.50
N GLY A 55 28.52 -15.34 40.14
CA GLY A 55 28.73 -16.51 41.01
C GLY A 55 30.21 -16.89 41.10
N CYS A 56 30.56 -17.98 41.80
CA CYS A 56 31.96 -18.41 41.94
C CYS A 56 32.52 -19.11 40.68
N TYR A 57 33.83 -19.36 40.65
CA TYR A 57 34.49 -20.06 39.54
C TYR A 57 34.13 -21.55 39.37
N TYR A 58 33.49 -22.19 40.37
CA TYR A 58 33.05 -23.59 40.24
C TYR A 58 31.99 -23.77 39.14
N SER A 59 31.95 -24.95 38.52
CA SER A 59 30.97 -25.29 37.49
C SER A 59 29.53 -25.25 38.01
N CYS A 60 28.58 -24.91 37.14
CA CYS A 60 27.17 -24.88 37.50
C CYS A 60 26.53 -26.28 37.47
N ASP A 61 26.16 -26.81 38.64
CA ASP A 61 25.57 -28.16 38.75
C ASP A 61 24.09 -28.27 38.30
N PHE A 62 23.59 -27.31 37.53
CA PHE A 62 22.20 -27.33 37.09
C PHE A 62 21.99 -28.33 35.94
N VAL A 63 21.16 -29.35 36.17
CA VAL A 63 20.70 -30.28 35.13
C VAL A 63 19.55 -29.65 34.36
N ARG A 64 19.73 -29.47 33.06
CA ARG A 64 18.71 -28.91 32.17
C ARG A 64 17.60 -29.93 31.88
N PRO A 65 16.43 -29.49 31.40
CA PRO A 65 15.35 -30.41 30.99
C PRO A 65 15.78 -31.43 29.92
N CYS A 66 16.76 -31.09 29.08
CA CYS A 66 17.35 -32.00 28.10
C CYS A 66 18.33 -33.03 28.70
N GLY A 67 18.47 -33.11 30.03
CA GLY A 67 19.36 -34.03 30.75
C GLY A 67 20.83 -33.61 30.85
N HIS A 68 21.26 -32.58 30.10
CA HIS A 68 22.65 -32.09 30.13
C HIS A 68 22.90 -31.11 31.29
N ILE A 69 24.06 -31.24 31.95
CA ILE A 69 24.52 -30.33 33.00
C ILE A 69 24.99 -29.01 32.37
N CYS A 70 24.79 -27.89 33.05
CA CYS A 70 25.29 -26.59 32.61
C CYS A 70 26.83 -26.54 32.62
N GLY A 71 27.44 -26.39 31.45
CA GLY A 71 28.91 -26.28 31.31
C GLY A 71 29.50 -24.89 31.60
N GLN A 72 28.72 -23.96 32.17
CA GLN A 72 29.18 -22.62 32.52
C GLN A 72 29.65 -22.55 33.98
N PRO A 73 30.52 -21.59 34.35
CA PRO A 73 30.81 -21.32 35.76
C PRO A 73 29.53 -20.92 36.51
N CYS A 74 29.58 -20.96 37.84
CA CYS A 74 28.46 -20.59 38.68
C CYS A 74 28.06 -19.15 38.36
N HIS A 75 26.80 -18.96 37.97
CA HIS A 75 26.27 -17.66 37.57
C HIS A 75 25.02 -17.35 38.40
N ARG A 76 24.73 -16.05 38.61
CA ARG A 76 23.55 -15.65 39.40
C ARG A 76 22.26 -16.02 38.65
N GLN A 77 21.30 -16.59 39.38
CA GLN A 77 19.96 -16.82 38.85
C GLN A 77 19.15 -15.52 38.99
N ILE A 78 18.88 -14.82 37.88
CA ILE A 78 17.97 -13.68 37.91
C ILE A 78 16.54 -14.24 38.01
N VAL A 79 15.91 -14.01 39.16
CA VAL A 79 14.62 -14.57 39.61
C VAL A 79 13.43 -14.30 38.65
N LYS A 80 13.62 -13.55 37.56
CA LYS A 80 12.55 -13.17 36.62
C LYS A 80 12.46 -14.01 35.33
N ALA A 81 13.29 -15.03 35.14
CA ALA A 81 13.16 -15.93 33.99
C ALA A 81 13.21 -17.40 34.42
N PHE A 82 12.21 -18.18 34.01
CA PHE A 82 12.03 -19.63 34.25
C PHE A 82 13.14 -20.54 33.68
N GLN A 83 14.29 -19.99 33.25
CA GLN A 83 15.44 -20.76 32.79
C GLN A 83 16.73 -20.20 33.41
N PRO A 84 17.21 -20.80 34.51
CA PRO A 84 18.37 -20.28 35.24
C PRO A 84 19.67 -20.29 34.42
N CYS A 85 19.81 -21.17 33.42
CA CYS A 85 21.06 -21.38 32.67
C CYS A 85 20.97 -21.13 31.14
N GLY A 86 19.97 -20.42 30.61
CA GLY A 86 19.83 -20.20 29.16
C GLY A 86 19.60 -21.50 28.33
N LYS A 87 19.95 -21.52 27.04
CA LYS A 87 19.79 -22.70 26.14
C LYS A 87 20.98 -23.69 26.20
N CYS A 88 20.75 -24.97 25.97
CA CYS A 88 21.77 -26.02 26.05
C CYS A 88 22.71 -26.03 24.82
N GLN A 89 23.99 -25.71 25.01
CA GLN A 89 25.01 -25.68 23.94
C GLN A 89 25.73 -27.02 23.72
N PHE A 90 25.30 -28.10 24.38
CA PHE A 90 25.94 -29.42 24.25
C PHE A 90 25.78 -29.98 22.84
N PHE A 91 26.82 -30.59 22.27
CA PHE A 91 26.77 -31.22 20.95
C PHE A 91 26.31 -32.68 21.08
N VAL A 92 25.28 -33.05 20.31
CA VAL A 92 24.74 -34.41 20.24
C VAL A 92 24.75 -34.87 18.78
N ASN A 93 25.00 -36.15 18.53
CA ASN A 93 24.99 -36.70 17.18
C ASN A 93 23.55 -36.92 16.71
N LYS A 94 23.17 -36.34 15.56
CA LYS A 94 21.88 -36.57 14.91
C LYS A 94 22.10 -37.30 13.58
N THR A 95 21.42 -38.43 13.40
CA THR A 95 21.31 -39.12 12.11
C THR A 95 20.11 -38.55 11.35
N PHE A 96 20.35 -37.94 10.20
CA PHE A 96 19.31 -37.36 9.36
C PHE A 96 18.65 -38.41 8.45
N PRO A 97 17.43 -38.16 7.92
CA PRO A 97 16.77 -39.06 6.96
C PRO A 97 17.58 -39.36 5.69
N CYS A 98 18.57 -38.54 5.35
CA CYS A 98 19.50 -38.80 4.26
C CYS A 98 20.62 -39.79 4.61
N GLY A 99 20.65 -40.35 5.82
CA GLY A 99 21.65 -41.31 6.30
C GLY A 99 22.93 -40.69 6.88
N HIS A 100 23.08 -39.36 6.85
CA HIS A 100 24.25 -38.68 7.41
C HIS A 100 24.13 -38.47 8.92
N THR A 101 25.23 -38.68 9.64
CA THR A 101 25.34 -38.37 11.06
C THR A 101 26.26 -37.18 11.26
N THR A 102 25.78 -36.12 11.91
CA THR A 102 26.63 -34.98 12.30
C THR A 102 26.29 -34.49 13.71
N GLY A 103 27.27 -33.88 14.37
CA GLY A 103 27.04 -33.18 15.63
C GLY A 103 26.14 -31.97 15.43
N VAL A 104 25.08 -31.88 16.22
CA VAL A 104 24.15 -30.74 16.27
C VAL A 104 24.06 -30.22 17.69
N VAL A 105 23.84 -28.92 17.85
CA VAL A 105 23.67 -28.34 19.18
C VAL A 105 22.32 -28.78 19.75
N CYS A 106 22.29 -29.21 21.01
CA CYS A 106 21.15 -29.84 21.66
C CYS A 106 19.86 -28.99 21.57
N TYR A 107 19.93 -27.67 21.80
CA TYR A 107 18.74 -26.81 21.67
C TYR A 107 18.20 -26.68 20.24
N LEU A 108 19.00 -27.03 19.23
CA LEU A 108 18.64 -27.03 17.80
C LEU A 108 18.37 -28.44 17.28
N PHE A 109 18.30 -29.46 18.15
CA PHE A 109 18.26 -30.85 17.72
C PHE A 109 17.15 -31.12 16.71
N GLU A 110 15.92 -30.66 16.99
CA GLU A 110 14.77 -30.85 16.09
C GLU A 110 14.89 -30.03 14.80
N GLU A 111 15.30 -28.76 14.90
CA GLU A 111 15.38 -27.81 13.78
C GLU A 111 16.58 -28.06 12.85
N ALA A 112 17.57 -28.82 13.30
CA ALA A 112 18.78 -29.09 12.53
C ALA A 112 18.45 -29.78 11.21
N VAL A 113 19.19 -29.38 10.17
CA VAL A 113 19.10 -29.93 8.82
C VAL A 113 20.48 -30.40 8.36
N CYS A 114 20.50 -31.46 7.55
CA CYS A 114 21.75 -31.98 7.03
C CYS A 114 22.42 -30.99 6.08
N GLN A 115 23.68 -30.62 6.38
CA GLN A 115 24.53 -29.76 5.54
C GLN A 115 25.57 -30.54 4.72
N GLN A 116 25.58 -31.88 4.83
CA GLN A 116 26.52 -32.73 4.10
C GLN A 116 26.21 -32.79 2.60
N LYS A 117 27.24 -33.08 1.81
CA LYS A 117 27.10 -33.35 0.38
C LYS A 117 26.25 -34.60 0.17
N CYS A 118 25.37 -34.55 -0.81
CA CYS A 118 24.46 -35.63 -1.15
C CYS A 118 25.22 -36.74 -1.87
N SER A 119 25.17 -37.96 -1.35
CA SER A 119 25.79 -39.13 -1.97
C SER A 119 24.85 -39.91 -2.90
N LYS A 120 23.66 -39.38 -3.21
CA LYS A 120 22.66 -40.06 -4.05
C LYS A 120 23.15 -40.18 -5.49
N GLU A 121 23.01 -41.39 -6.03
CA GLU A 121 23.13 -41.66 -7.46
C GLU A 121 21.83 -41.25 -8.16
N LEU A 122 21.95 -40.45 -9.21
CA LEU A 122 20.81 -39.96 -9.99
C LEU A 122 20.38 -41.02 -11.01
N PRO A 123 19.11 -41.00 -11.47
CA PRO A 123 18.63 -41.91 -12.51
C PRO A 123 19.47 -41.91 -13.81
N CYS A 124 20.24 -40.85 -14.04
CA CYS A 124 21.18 -40.76 -15.16
C CYS A 124 22.55 -41.43 -14.92
N GLY A 125 22.78 -42.06 -13.76
CA GLY A 125 24.03 -42.72 -13.36
C GLY A 125 25.10 -41.78 -12.79
N HIS A 126 24.80 -40.49 -12.61
CA HIS A 126 25.74 -39.52 -12.05
C HIS A 126 25.54 -39.32 -10.54
N GLN A 127 26.64 -39.17 -9.80
CA GLN A 127 26.61 -38.83 -8.38
C GLN A 127 26.26 -37.36 -8.14
N CYS A 128 25.28 -37.09 -7.28
CA CYS A 128 24.93 -35.71 -6.90
C CYS A 128 26.11 -35.03 -6.17
N ARG A 129 26.39 -33.75 -6.45
CA ARG A 129 27.44 -32.96 -5.76
C ARG A 129 26.88 -31.85 -4.87
N LYS A 130 25.54 -31.73 -4.81
CA LYS A 130 24.82 -30.71 -4.06
C LYS A 130 24.59 -31.13 -2.61
N LYS A 131 24.08 -30.23 -1.76
CA LYS A 131 23.67 -30.56 -0.38
C LYS A 131 22.42 -31.43 -0.38
N CYS A 132 22.23 -32.29 0.64
CA CYS A 132 21.12 -33.26 0.69
C CYS A 132 19.70 -32.71 0.52
N ARG A 133 19.46 -31.42 0.81
CA ARG A 133 18.13 -30.77 0.70
C ARG A 133 17.92 -30.05 -0.63
N GLU A 134 18.96 -29.92 -1.45
CA GLU A 134 18.86 -29.29 -2.75
C GLU A 134 18.35 -30.29 -3.80
N PRO A 135 17.53 -29.85 -4.76
CA PRO A 135 17.08 -30.71 -5.83
C PRO A 135 18.29 -31.16 -6.66
N CYS A 136 18.58 -32.46 -6.60
CA CYS A 136 19.58 -33.10 -7.43
C CYS A 136 19.03 -33.20 -8.86
N LYS A 137 19.37 -32.21 -9.69
CA LYS A 137 19.14 -32.22 -11.14
C LYS A 137 20.51 -32.26 -11.82
N CYS A 138 20.66 -33.15 -12.80
CA CYS A 138 21.87 -33.25 -13.61
C CYS A 138 21.62 -32.59 -14.97
N SER A 139 22.51 -31.69 -15.38
CA SER A 139 22.46 -31.02 -16.67
C SER A 139 23.83 -31.00 -17.36
N TYR A 140 23.83 -30.94 -18.69
CA TYR A 140 25.02 -30.86 -19.53
C TYR A 140 24.79 -29.86 -20.68
N ARG A 141 25.87 -29.36 -21.28
CA ARG A 141 25.80 -28.43 -22.42
C ARG A 141 25.95 -29.22 -23.73
N ILE A 142 25.06 -28.97 -24.69
CA ILE A 142 25.10 -29.57 -26.03
C ILE A 142 25.21 -28.44 -27.05
N LEU A 143 26.11 -28.58 -28.03
CA LEU A 143 26.12 -27.74 -29.22
C LEU A 143 25.13 -28.32 -30.24
N MET A 144 24.08 -27.58 -30.55
CA MET A 144 23.05 -27.97 -31.51
C MET A 144 23.51 -27.74 -32.95
N ASN A 145 22.90 -28.43 -33.92
CA ASN A 145 23.21 -28.28 -35.35
C ASN A 145 23.00 -26.85 -35.89
N CYS A 146 22.15 -26.05 -35.23
CA CYS A 146 21.96 -24.63 -35.54
C CYS A 146 23.10 -23.73 -35.00
N GLY A 147 24.15 -24.28 -34.40
CA GLY A 147 25.29 -23.55 -33.84
C GLY A 147 25.09 -23.02 -32.42
N HIS A 148 23.90 -23.21 -31.83
CA HIS A 148 23.59 -22.75 -30.49
C HIS A 148 23.90 -23.77 -29.40
N THR A 149 24.41 -23.31 -28.26
CA THR A 149 24.65 -24.17 -27.09
C THR A 149 23.45 -24.16 -26.15
N VAL A 150 22.89 -25.33 -25.84
CA VAL A 150 21.72 -25.49 -24.96
C VAL A 150 22.09 -26.32 -23.74
N THR A 151 21.53 -25.97 -22.58
CA THR A 151 21.68 -26.77 -21.36
C THR A 151 20.55 -27.80 -21.29
N ALA A 152 20.89 -29.07 -21.48
CA ALA A 152 19.97 -30.19 -21.47
C ALA A 152 19.95 -30.90 -20.12
N SER A 153 18.81 -31.50 -19.75
CA SER A 153 18.75 -32.40 -18.60
C SER A 153 19.34 -33.77 -19.00
N CYS A 154 20.14 -34.39 -18.14
CA CYS A 154 20.70 -35.72 -18.43
C CYS A 154 19.64 -36.83 -18.51
N SER A 155 18.41 -36.57 -18.03
CA SER A 155 17.31 -37.52 -18.02
C SER A 155 16.59 -37.62 -19.37
N GLU A 156 16.67 -36.58 -20.21
CA GLU A 156 15.93 -36.45 -21.48
C GLU A 156 16.88 -36.54 -22.68
N LYS A 157 17.67 -37.61 -22.76
CA LYS A 157 18.75 -37.77 -23.75
C LYS A 157 18.31 -37.74 -25.23
N GLN A 158 17.02 -37.61 -25.58
CA GLN A 158 16.55 -37.85 -26.94
C GLN A 158 15.68 -36.75 -27.61
N GLU A 159 15.24 -35.68 -26.94
CA GLU A 159 14.37 -34.66 -27.58
C GLU A 159 14.71 -33.20 -27.23
N THR A 160 15.98 -32.86 -27.08
CA THR A 160 16.34 -31.47 -26.77
C THR A 160 16.24 -30.57 -28.00
N LYS A 161 15.20 -29.72 -28.06
CA LYS A 161 15.02 -28.68 -29.08
C LYS A 161 15.85 -27.42 -28.74
N CYS A 162 16.27 -26.67 -29.76
CA CYS A 162 17.00 -25.43 -29.55
C CYS A 162 16.07 -24.29 -29.11
N ILE A 163 16.14 -23.92 -27.82
CA ILE A 163 15.34 -22.85 -27.20
C ILE A 163 15.99 -21.46 -27.28
N VAL A 164 17.12 -21.31 -27.98
CA VAL A 164 17.76 -20.00 -28.12
C VAL A 164 16.85 -19.08 -28.93
N GLU A 165 16.63 -17.88 -28.40
CA GLU A 165 15.83 -16.83 -29.02
C GLU A 165 16.62 -16.15 -30.14
N VAL A 166 16.01 -16.08 -31.33
CA VAL A 166 16.57 -15.45 -32.53
C VAL A 166 15.59 -14.43 -33.10
N GLU A 167 16.09 -13.35 -33.69
CA GLU A 167 15.23 -12.33 -34.31
C GLU A 167 14.73 -12.79 -35.69
N LYS A 168 13.41 -12.75 -35.91
CA LYS A 168 12.77 -12.99 -37.21
C LYS A 168 12.03 -11.74 -37.68
N ILE A 169 12.17 -11.42 -38.97
CA ILE A 169 11.35 -10.41 -39.66
C ILE A 169 10.24 -11.13 -40.43
N PHE A 170 8.98 -10.83 -40.13
CA PHE A 170 7.83 -11.51 -40.75
C PHE A 170 7.42 -10.79 -42.04
N ALA A 171 7.56 -11.46 -43.19
CA ALA A 171 7.22 -10.86 -44.49
C ALA A 171 5.77 -10.35 -44.58
N THR A 172 4.81 -10.96 -43.86
CA THR A 172 3.38 -10.62 -43.91
C THR A 172 3.02 -9.34 -43.16
N CYS A 173 3.82 -8.91 -42.19
CA CYS A 173 3.53 -7.73 -41.38
C CYS A 173 4.74 -6.81 -41.16
N SER A 174 5.91 -7.15 -41.70
CA SER A 174 7.19 -6.45 -41.57
C SER A 174 7.68 -6.23 -40.12
N HIS A 175 7.02 -6.80 -39.13
CA HIS A 175 7.43 -6.72 -37.73
C HIS A 175 8.66 -7.59 -37.47
N ARG A 176 9.48 -7.15 -36.50
CA ARG A 176 10.63 -7.87 -35.94
C ARG A 176 10.19 -8.48 -34.61
N TRP A 177 10.34 -9.79 -34.45
CA TRP A 177 9.98 -10.46 -33.19
C TRP A 177 10.99 -11.57 -32.85
N SER A 178 11.20 -11.78 -31.54
CA SER A 178 12.05 -12.85 -31.01
C SER A 178 11.28 -14.18 -31.02
N VAL A 179 11.85 -15.20 -31.66
CA VAL A 179 11.25 -16.54 -31.75
C VAL A 179 12.27 -17.61 -31.37
N PRO A 180 11.87 -18.74 -30.77
CA PRO A 180 12.80 -19.81 -30.46
C PRO A 180 13.27 -20.49 -31.75
N CYS A 181 14.58 -20.76 -31.84
CA CYS A 181 15.23 -21.29 -33.04
C CYS A 181 14.56 -22.57 -33.57
N TYR A 182 14.10 -23.49 -32.70
CA TYR A 182 13.42 -24.71 -33.14
C TYR A 182 12.10 -24.45 -33.91
N ASN A 183 11.48 -23.29 -33.72
CA ASN A 183 10.20 -22.91 -34.32
C ASN A 183 10.35 -21.73 -35.29
N TYR A 184 11.54 -21.53 -35.85
CA TYR A 184 11.82 -20.34 -36.67
C TYR A 184 10.86 -20.24 -37.86
N GLU A 185 10.59 -21.34 -38.58
CA GLU A 185 9.75 -21.32 -39.79
C GLU A 185 8.27 -21.07 -39.49
N ASP A 186 7.66 -21.86 -38.59
CA ASP A 186 6.22 -21.82 -38.29
C ASP A 186 5.81 -20.72 -37.30
N ALA A 187 6.78 -19.98 -36.75
CA ALA A 187 6.46 -18.90 -35.83
C ALA A 187 5.53 -17.87 -36.48
N GLN A 188 4.63 -17.32 -35.66
CA GLN A 188 3.76 -16.20 -35.98
C GLN A 188 4.24 -14.94 -35.26
N CYS A 189 3.92 -13.78 -35.82
CA CYS A 189 4.32 -12.51 -35.22
C CYS A 189 3.63 -12.27 -33.86
N GLY A 190 4.42 -12.04 -32.82
CA GLY A 190 3.95 -11.68 -31.47
C GLY A 190 3.85 -10.18 -31.19
N GLU A 191 4.16 -9.32 -32.17
CA GLU A 191 4.07 -7.86 -32.00
C GLU A 191 2.61 -7.40 -31.87
N LYS A 192 2.35 -6.32 -31.15
CA LYS A 192 1.00 -5.75 -31.07
C LYS A 192 0.57 -5.21 -32.45
N CYS A 193 -0.64 -5.56 -32.90
CA CYS A 193 -1.11 -5.20 -34.23
C CYS A 193 -1.22 -3.67 -34.45
N GLY A 194 -1.84 -2.93 -33.51
CA GLY A 194 -1.90 -1.48 -33.54
C GLY A 194 -2.76 -0.83 -34.64
N ARG A 195 -3.33 -1.62 -35.57
CA ARG A 195 -4.24 -1.13 -36.62
C ARG A 195 -5.49 -0.47 -36.03
N ILE A 196 -6.02 0.55 -36.72
CA ILE A 196 -7.27 1.21 -36.33
C ILE A 196 -8.45 0.35 -36.82
N LEU A 197 -9.32 -0.05 -35.89
CA LEU A 197 -10.55 -0.79 -36.16
C LEU A 197 -11.63 0.15 -36.71
N LEU A 198 -12.70 -0.41 -37.31
CA LEU A 198 -13.87 0.35 -37.76
C LEU A 198 -14.50 1.19 -36.63
N CYS A 199 -14.40 0.73 -35.38
CA CYS A 199 -14.86 1.48 -34.21
C CYS A 199 -13.91 2.62 -33.77
N GLY A 200 -12.85 2.90 -34.53
CA GLY A 200 -11.86 3.94 -34.24
C GLY A 200 -10.80 3.56 -33.20
N HIS A 201 -10.95 2.42 -32.50
CA HIS A 201 -9.98 1.96 -31.52
C HIS A 201 -8.78 1.26 -32.16
N ARG A 202 -7.62 1.30 -31.47
CA ARG A 202 -6.43 0.55 -31.87
C ARG A 202 -6.56 -0.91 -31.47
N CYS A 203 -6.26 -1.82 -32.39
CA CYS A 203 -6.25 -3.25 -32.13
C CYS A 203 -5.17 -3.59 -31.09
N GLN A 204 -5.58 -4.22 -30.00
CA GLN A 204 -4.71 -4.67 -28.92
C GLN A 204 -4.25 -6.13 -29.07
N SER A 205 -4.70 -6.82 -30.12
CA SER A 205 -4.35 -8.21 -30.39
C SER A 205 -2.94 -8.35 -30.97
N LEU A 206 -2.38 -9.56 -30.84
CA LEU A 206 -1.10 -9.93 -31.46
C LEU A 206 -1.27 -10.02 -32.97
N CYS A 207 -0.30 -9.50 -33.72
CA CYS A 207 -0.34 -9.43 -35.18
C CYS A 207 -0.54 -10.81 -35.83
N GLY A 208 0.07 -11.87 -35.29
CA GLY A 208 -0.09 -13.23 -35.78
C GLY A 208 -1.49 -13.83 -35.61
N LYS A 209 -2.34 -13.22 -34.76
CA LYS A 209 -3.73 -13.62 -34.53
C LYS A 209 -4.74 -12.72 -35.22
N CYS A 210 -4.28 -11.68 -35.93
CA CYS A 210 -5.13 -10.79 -36.71
C CYS A 210 -5.17 -11.31 -38.15
N THR A 211 -6.32 -11.81 -38.60
CA THR A 211 -6.50 -12.10 -40.03
C THR A 211 -6.61 -10.79 -40.81
N LEU A 212 -6.09 -10.76 -42.03
CA LEU A 212 -6.06 -9.58 -42.90
C LEU A 212 -7.47 -9.02 -43.18
N GLU A 213 -8.51 -9.83 -43.05
CA GLU A 213 -9.91 -9.43 -43.27
C GLU A 213 -10.64 -8.95 -42.00
N GLY A 214 -10.05 -9.09 -40.81
CA GLY A 214 -10.69 -8.64 -39.58
C GLY A 214 -9.82 -8.82 -38.35
N CYS A 215 -9.33 -7.71 -37.79
CA CYS A 215 -8.86 -7.73 -36.41
C CYS A 215 -10.01 -8.19 -35.49
N ALA A 216 -9.73 -9.06 -34.52
CA ALA A 216 -10.71 -9.53 -33.54
C ALA A 216 -11.45 -8.38 -32.87
N SER A 217 -12.67 -8.66 -32.39
CA SER A 217 -13.57 -7.70 -31.73
C SER A 217 -12.84 -6.79 -30.75
N CYS A 218 -13.23 -5.51 -30.73
CA CYS A 218 -12.54 -4.51 -29.94
C CYS A 218 -12.67 -4.82 -28.43
N THR A 219 -11.54 -5.05 -27.77
CA THR A 219 -11.48 -5.21 -26.31
C THR A 219 -11.29 -3.89 -25.57
N SER A 220 -11.16 -2.77 -26.29
CA SER A 220 -11.00 -1.46 -25.66
C SER A 220 -12.28 -1.06 -24.94
N VAL A 221 -12.14 -0.31 -23.86
CA VAL A 221 -13.27 0.32 -23.18
C VAL A 221 -13.94 1.32 -24.14
N CYS A 222 -15.27 1.34 -24.19
CA CYS A 222 -16.06 2.10 -25.14
C CYS A 222 -15.85 3.61 -24.99
N GLY A 223 -15.84 4.14 -23.76
CA GLY A 223 -15.63 5.56 -23.48
C GLY A 223 -16.75 6.49 -23.98
N LYS A 224 -17.78 5.97 -24.66
CA LYS A 224 -18.92 6.76 -25.12
C LYS A 224 -19.66 7.34 -23.91
N ARG A 225 -19.95 8.64 -23.96
CA ARG A 225 -20.70 9.32 -22.91
C ARG A 225 -22.17 8.91 -22.97
N LEU A 226 -22.67 8.36 -21.87
CA LEU A 226 -24.07 7.95 -21.71
C LEU A 226 -24.94 9.19 -21.44
N SER A 227 -26.27 9.05 -21.59
CA SER A 227 -27.24 10.12 -21.32
C SER A 227 -27.18 10.66 -19.88
N CYS A 228 -26.75 9.84 -18.92
CA CYS A 228 -26.48 10.23 -17.54
C CYS A 228 -25.16 11.02 -17.35
N GLY A 229 -24.39 11.26 -18.42
CA GLY A 229 -23.14 12.00 -18.41
C GLY A 229 -21.88 11.19 -18.06
N HIS A 230 -22.02 9.94 -17.62
CA HIS A 230 -20.90 9.03 -17.34
C HIS A 230 -20.29 8.42 -18.61
N GLU A 231 -19.02 8.05 -18.56
CA GLU A 231 -18.34 7.32 -19.63
C GLU A 231 -18.67 5.83 -19.57
N CYS A 232 -18.97 5.22 -20.71
CA CYS A 232 -19.25 3.79 -20.81
C CYS A 232 -17.96 2.99 -20.54
N LEU A 233 -17.96 2.23 -19.45
CA LEU A 233 -16.84 1.37 -19.05
C LEU A 233 -16.89 -0.04 -19.68
N ARG A 234 -17.87 -0.31 -20.55
CA ARG A 234 -18.00 -1.61 -21.22
C ARG A 234 -17.01 -1.74 -22.38
N THR A 235 -16.78 -2.97 -22.83
CA THR A 235 -16.01 -3.24 -24.03
C THR A 235 -16.72 -2.70 -25.28
N CYS A 236 -15.93 -2.16 -26.19
CA CYS A 236 -16.41 -1.57 -27.43
C CYS A 236 -17.08 -2.65 -28.32
N GLY A 237 -18.29 -2.36 -28.79
CA GLY A 237 -19.13 -3.29 -29.55
C GLY A 237 -20.28 -3.89 -28.72
N ILE A 238 -20.22 -3.81 -27.38
CA ILE A 238 -21.39 -4.10 -26.55
C ILE A 238 -22.32 -2.87 -26.51
N PRO A 239 -23.63 -3.03 -26.75
CA PRO A 239 -24.60 -1.95 -26.60
C PRO A 239 -24.49 -1.27 -25.24
N CYS A 240 -24.51 0.06 -25.26
CA CYS A 240 -24.41 0.88 -24.06
C CYS A 240 -25.78 0.94 -23.36
N GLU A 241 -25.99 0.09 -22.35
CA GLU A 241 -27.17 0.17 -21.47
C GLU A 241 -27.04 1.31 -20.44
N PRO A 242 -28.13 1.69 -19.74
CA PRO A 242 -28.11 2.70 -18.70
C PRO A 242 -27.07 2.40 -17.60
N CYS A 243 -26.42 3.45 -17.13
CA CYS A 243 -25.45 3.42 -16.05
C CYS A 243 -26.08 2.98 -14.72
N ILE A 244 -25.50 1.97 -14.05
CA ILE A 244 -25.86 1.54 -12.68
C ILE A 244 -25.00 2.25 -11.63
N ALA A 245 -23.98 3.03 -12.03
CA ALA A 245 -23.14 3.75 -11.08
C ALA A 245 -23.96 4.81 -10.32
N PRO A 246 -23.73 4.95 -8.99
CA PRO A 246 -24.41 5.96 -8.19
C PRO A 246 -24.08 7.34 -8.75
N CYS A 247 -25.13 8.11 -9.04
CA CYS A 247 -24.98 9.44 -9.61
C CYS A 247 -24.27 10.36 -8.62
N SER A 248 -23.15 10.96 -9.05
CA SER A 248 -22.34 11.85 -8.21
C SER A 248 -22.94 13.25 -8.04
N ASN A 249 -24.13 13.51 -8.62
CA ASN A 249 -24.81 14.80 -8.49
C ASN A 249 -25.39 14.95 -7.09
N GLN A 250 -24.71 15.75 -6.28
CA GLN A 250 -25.11 16.10 -4.93
C GLN A 250 -24.89 17.60 -4.69
N CYS A 251 -25.88 18.24 -4.10
CA CYS A 251 -25.73 19.55 -3.46
C CYS A 251 -26.12 19.42 -1.98
N GLU A 252 -25.88 20.45 -1.19
CA GLU A 252 -26.28 20.47 0.23
C GLU A 252 -27.81 20.36 0.43
N HIS A 253 -28.60 20.59 -0.63
CA HIS A 253 -30.06 20.50 -0.58
C HIS A 253 -30.61 19.12 -1.00
N SER A 254 -29.87 18.37 -1.80
CA SER A 254 -30.36 17.13 -2.39
C SER A 254 -29.24 16.31 -3.01
N HIS A 255 -29.33 14.99 -2.87
CA HIS A 255 -28.47 14.03 -3.56
C HIS A 255 -29.28 13.15 -4.50
N CYS A 256 -28.68 12.72 -5.59
CA CYS A 256 -29.34 11.80 -6.52
C CYS A 256 -29.59 10.45 -5.85
N GLY A 257 -30.86 10.04 -5.78
CA GLY A 257 -31.29 8.79 -5.14
C GLY A 257 -31.91 8.92 -3.74
N GLN A 258 -32.21 10.13 -3.26
CA GLN A 258 -32.96 10.30 -2.00
C GLN A 258 -34.43 9.89 -2.20
N GLU A 259 -34.91 8.90 -1.43
CA GLU A 259 -36.34 8.58 -1.36
C GLU A 259 -37.11 9.82 -0.88
N LEU A 260 -38.06 10.30 -1.68
CA LEU A 260 -38.99 11.34 -1.29
C LEU A 260 -39.96 10.78 -0.25
N ASP A 261 -40.23 11.55 0.82
CA ASP A 261 -41.23 11.25 1.84
C ASP A 261 -42.54 10.73 1.21
N ILE A 262 -43.08 9.65 1.78
CA ILE A 262 -44.24 8.87 1.29
C ILE A 262 -45.44 9.78 0.95
N LEU A 263 -45.59 10.94 1.59
CA LEU A 263 -46.69 11.90 1.34
C LEU A 263 -46.61 12.58 -0.05
N VAL A 264 -45.42 12.80 -0.60
CA VAL A 264 -45.25 13.40 -1.95
C VAL A 264 -45.47 12.35 -3.04
N VAL A 265 -45.09 11.10 -2.78
CA VAL A 265 -45.32 9.98 -3.69
C VAL A 265 -46.84 9.74 -3.86
N TRP A 266 -47.63 9.86 -2.80
CA TRP A 266 -49.09 9.71 -2.89
C TRP A 266 -49.78 10.83 -3.67
N THR A 267 -49.31 12.07 -3.58
CA THR A 267 -49.88 13.19 -4.36
C THR A 267 -49.57 13.09 -5.86
N ILE A 268 -48.38 12.59 -6.21
CA ILE A 268 -47.98 12.32 -7.60
C ILE A 268 -48.68 11.07 -8.14
N LEU A 269 -48.81 10.00 -7.33
CA LEU A 269 -49.54 8.80 -7.71
C LEU A 269 -51.03 9.07 -7.91
N LEU A 270 -51.66 9.95 -7.11
CA LEU A 270 -53.04 10.40 -7.34
C LEU A 270 -53.21 11.16 -8.66
N PHE A 271 -52.20 11.93 -9.08
CA PHE A 271 -52.20 12.62 -10.37
C PHE A 271 -51.99 11.65 -11.55
N CYS A 272 -51.18 10.61 -11.38
CA CYS A 272 -50.94 9.58 -12.40
C CYS A 272 -52.03 8.49 -12.45
N PHE A 273 -52.81 8.29 -11.37
CA PHE A 273 -53.88 7.30 -11.31
C PHE A 273 -55.04 7.58 -12.28
N THR A 274 -55.13 8.79 -12.84
CA THR A 274 -56.15 9.12 -13.85
C THR A 274 -55.78 8.69 -15.26
N LEU A 275 -54.55 8.20 -15.52
CA LEU A 275 -54.09 8.00 -16.91
C LEU A 275 -53.69 6.58 -17.31
N LEU A 276 -53.42 5.62 -16.42
CA LEU A 276 -52.99 4.27 -16.85
C LEU A 276 -53.50 3.16 -15.92
N ILE A 277 -54.67 2.61 -16.27
CA ILE A 277 -55.12 1.29 -15.79
C ILE A 277 -54.42 0.23 -16.66
N SER A 278 -53.53 -0.53 -16.03
CA SER A 278 -53.39 -2.00 -16.14
C SER A 278 -51.93 -2.42 -15.94
N MET A 279 -51.77 -3.67 -15.48
CA MET A 279 -50.52 -4.38 -15.19
C MET A 279 -50.07 -4.29 -13.72
N THR A 280 -50.61 -5.24 -12.97
CA THR A 280 -50.08 -5.78 -11.72
C THR A 280 -48.66 -6.32 -11.93
N ASP A 281 -47.65 -5.73 -11.27
CA ASP A 281 -46.49 -6.47 -10.74
C ASP A 281 -45.61 -5.53 -9.89
N ASN A 282 -45.43 -5.90 -8.62
CA ASN A 282 -44.78 -5.10 -7.56
C ASN A 282 -43.23 -4.97 -7.71
N VAL A 283 -42.66 -5.35 -8.85
CA VAL A 283 -41.20 -5.32 -9.11
C VAL A 283 -40.81 -4.19 -10.07
N LEU A 284 -41.74 -3.64 -10.86
CA LEU A 284 -41.45 -2.50 -11.75
C LEU A 284 -41.44 -1.13 -11.05
N LEU A 285 -42.00 -0.99 -9.85
CA LEU A 285 -42.12 0.33 -9.20
C LEU A 285 -40.76 0.90 -8.74
N ASN A 286 -39.81 0.05 -8.37
CA ASN A 286 -38.43 0.46 -8.04
C ASN A 286 -37.53 0.65 -9.27
N TYR A 287 -37.92 0.10 -10.43
CA TYR A 287 -37.14 0.18 -11.67
C TYR A 287 -37.57 1.38 -12.55
N ILE A 288 -38.87 1.70 -12.57
CA ILE A 288 -39.42 2.84 -13.30
C ILE A 288 -39.07 4.18 -12.62
N THR A 289 -38.96 4.20 -11.30
CA THR A 289 -38.64 5.43 -10.53
C THR A 289 -37.21 5.91 -10.75
N CYS A 290 -36.25 5.02 -11.07
CA CYS A 290 -34.87 5.44 -11.31
C CYS A 290 -34.61 5.88 -12.76
N CYS A 291 -35.15 5.16 -13.75
CA CYS A 291 -34.90 5.45 -15.17
C CYS A 291 -35.68 6.67 -15.71
N CYS A 292 -36.93 6.89 -15.25
CA CYS A 292 -37.73 8.02 -15.74
C CYS A 292 -37.35 9.36 -15.08
N PHE A 293 -36.89 9.38 -13.83
CA PHE A 293 -36.52 10.64 -13.17
C PHE A 293 -35.17 11.19 -13.63
N CYS A 294 -34.19 10.33 -13.94
CA CYS A 294 -32.86 10.78 -14.35
C CYS A 294 -32.86 11.44 -15.74
N SER A 295 -33.76 11.03 -16.63
CA SER A 295 -33.86 11.60 -17.99
C SER A 295 -34.86 12.75 -18.11
N MET A 296 -35.76 12.96 -17.15
CA MET A 296 -36.86 13.94 -17.28
C MET A 296 -37.16 14.84 -16.07
N ASN A 297 -36.31 14.98 -15.04
CA ASN A 297 -36.22 16.15 -14.11
C ASN A 297 -35.56 15.87 -12.74
N GLY A 298 -34.68 14.89 -12.62
CA GLY A 298 -33.96 14.61 -11.38
C GLY A 298 -32.63 15.37 -11.31
N LEU A 299 -32.61 16.59 -10.77
CA LEU A 299 -31.45 17.32 -10.21
C LEU A 299 -30.57 18.20 -11.12
N LEU A 300 -30.85 18.38 -12.40
CA LEU A 300 -30.08 19.33 -13.23
C LEU A 300 -30.21 20.79 -12.73
N PHE A 301 -31.32 21.11 -12.06
CA PHE A 301 -31.62 22.47 -11.63
C PHE A 301 -32.15 22.53 -10.20
N CYS A 302 -31.28 22.38 -9.19
CA CYS A 302 -31.67 22.65 -7.80
C CYS A 302 -32.20 24.11 -7.66
N VAL A 303 -33.52 24.25 -7.47
CA VAL A 303 -34.24 25.54 -7.40
C VAL A 303 -34.21 26.19 -6.01
N GLN A 304 -33.54 25.55 -5.05
CA GLN A 304 -33.27 26.13 -3.73
C GLN A 304 -32.30 27.31 -3.85
N ARG A 305 -32.29 28.20 -2.86
CA ARG A 305 -31.35 29.32 -2.83
C ARG A 305 -29.93 28.79 -2.67
N CYS A 306 -28.96 29.38 -3.37
CA CYS A 306 -27.57 28.95 -3.27
C CYS A 306 -27.02 29.20 -1.86
N THR A 307 -26.37 28.18 -1.26
CA THR A 307 -25.77 28.28 0.08
C THR A 307 -24.44 29.01 0.11
N ASN A 308 -23.87 29.36 -1.05
CA ASN A 308 -22.62 30.12 -1.17
C ASN A 308 -22.81 31.53 -0.57
N SER A 309 -22.57 31.61 0.73
CA SER A 309 -22.81 32.77 1.56
C SER A 309 -21.87 32.71 2.77
N CYS A 310 -21.52 33.89 3.26
CA CYS A 310 -20.79 34.07 4.51
C CYS A 310 -21.17 35.43 5.09
N LYS A 311 -20.62 35.78 6.26
CA LYS A 311 -20.89 37.08 6.90
C LYS A 311 -20.57 38.31 6.02
N HIS A 312 -19.76 38.14 4.97
CA HIS A 312 -19.35 39.21 4.06
C HIS A 312 -20.10 39.22 2.71
N ARG A 313 -20.78 38.13 2.33
CA ARG A 313 -21.43 38.01 1.02
C ARG A 313 -22.57 37.00 1.04
N GLN A 314 -23.60 37.19 0.23
CA GLN A 314 -24.69 36.22 0.10
C GLN A 314 -25.11 36.07 -1.35
N CYS A 315 -25.07 34.84 -1.88
CA CYS A 315 -25.59 34.56 -3.21
C CYS A 315 -27.12 34.63 -3.23
N GLN A 316 -27.68 35.39 -4.17
CA GLN A 316 -29.13 35.50 -4.37
C GLN A 316 -29.64 34.54 -5.47
N MET A 317 -28.74 33.84 -6.15
CA MET A 317 -29.07 32.98 -7.27
C MET A 317 -29.62 31.63 -6.78
N LYS A 318 -30.38 30.95 -7.64
CA LYS A 318 -30.74 29.54 -7.41
C LYS A 318 -29.48 28.66 -7.42
N CYS A 319 -29.53 27.52 -6.74
CA CYS A 319 -28.37 26.65 -6.58
C CYS A 319 -27.77 26.21 -7.92
N TRP A 320 -28.59 26.04 -8.96
CA TRP A 320 -28.13 25.73 -10.32
C TRP A 320 -27.59 26.92 -11.10
N GLN A 321 -28.01 28.14 -10.76
CA GLN A 321 -27.62 29.34 -11.49
C GLN A 321 -26.17 29.73 -11.19
N VAL A 322 -25.50 30.29 -12.19
CA VAL A 322 -24.15 30.85 -12.07
C VAL A 322 -24.12 31.86 -10.93
N CYS A 323 -23.20 31.67 -9.99
CA CYS A 323 -23.01 32.57 -8.87
C CYS A 323 -22.54 33.94 -9.38
N SER A 324 -23.23 35.02 -8.98
CA SER A 324 -22.86 36.41 -9.30
C SER A 324 -21.96 37.07 -8.26
N ILE A 325 -21.63 36.36 -7.18
CA ILE A 325 -20.83 36.88 -6.07
C ILE A 325 -19.33 36.71 -6.33
N ARG A 326 -18.53 37.67 -5.85
CA ARG A 326 -17.07 37.53 -5.83
C ARG A 326 -16.62 36.61 -4.68
N PRO A 327 -15.49 35.90 -4.81
CA PRO A 327 -14.94 35.09 -3.73
C PRO A 327 -14.63 35.91 -2.46
N CYS A 328 -14.76 35.33 -1.26
CA CYS A 328 -14.21 35.97 -0.06
C CYS A 328 -12.70 35.98 -0.08
N CYS A 329 -12.13 37.03 0.53
CA CYS A 329 -10.71 37.06 0.87
C CYS A 329 -10.44 37.11 2.38
N PHE A 330 -11.49 37.16 3.22
CA PHE A 330 -11.34 37.21 4.67
C PHE A 330 -11.04 35.82 5.25
N PRO A 331 -10.20 35.72 6.29
CA PRO A 331 -9.93 34.45 6.98
C PRO A 331 -11.19 33.92 7.67
N CYS A 332 -11.24 32.61 7.88
CA CYS A 332 -12.33 31.97 8.61
C CYS A 332 -12.21 32.25 10.12
N ASP A 333 -13.31 32.63 10.78
CA ASP A 333 -13.29 32.94 12.23
C ASP A 333 -13.39 31.69 13.13
N LYS A 334 -13.55 30.49 12.54
CA LYS A 334 -13.68 29.25 13.32
C LYS A 334 -12.37 28.91 14.03
N LYS A 335 -12.48 28.42 15.26
CA LYS A 335 -11.35 27.91 16.04
C LYS A 335 -11.20 26.41 15.85
N LEU A 336 -9.96 25.96 15.68
CA LEU A 336 -9.58 24.55 15.65
C LEU A 336 -9.42 24.03 17.09
N ASP A 337 -9.43 22.70 17.28
CA ASP A 337 -9.21 22.10 18.61
C ASP A 337 -7.84 22.43 19.18
N CYS A 338 -6.84 22.70 18.33
CA CYS A 338 -5.52 23.20 18.71
C CYS A 338 -5.53 24.68 19.18
N GLY A 339 -6.70 25.33 19.29
CA GLY A 339 -6.86 26.73 19.73
C GLY A 339 -6.56 27.80 18.66
N HIS A 340 -5.92 27.42 17.56
CA HIS A 340 -5.62 28.31 16.44
C HIS A 340 -6.87 28.65 15.60
N THR A 341 -6.81 29.78 14.91
CA THR A 341 -7.83 30.17 13.93
C THR A 341 -7.71 29.29 12.68
N CYS A 342 -8.84 28.90 12.09
CA CYS A 342 -8.91 28.09 10.88
C CYS A 342 -8.12 28.75 9.73
N LEU A 343 -7.29 27.97 9.04
CA LEU A 343 -6.45 28.43 7.93
C LEU A 343 -7.23 28.62 6.61
N SER A 344 -8.54 28.33 6.59
CA SER A 344 -9.37 28.50 5.39
C SER A 344 -9.96 29.90 5.27
N LEU A 345 -10.55 30.21 4.12
CA LEU A 345 -11.26 31.46 3.88
C LEU A 345 -12.71 31.40 4.36
N CYS A 346 -13.27 32.57 4.67
CA CYS A 346 -14.63 32.72 5.15
C CYS A 346 -15.66 32.32 4.06
N GLY A 347 -16.58 31.42 4.42
CA GLY A 347 -17.60 30.88 3.50
C GLY A 347 -17.17 29.63 2.74
N GLU A 348 -15.94 29.15 2.92
CA GLU A 348 -15.51 27.85 2.41
C GLU A 348 -15.81 26.74 3.42
N VAL A 349 -15.94 25.51 2.90
CA VAL A 349 -15.95 24.32 3.75
C VAL A 349 -14.58 24.24 4.44
N CYS A 350 -14.58 24.18 5.78
CA CYS A 350 -13.36 24.10 6.55
C CYS A 350 -12.73 22.71 6.38
N PRO A 351 -11.39 22.60 6.21
CA PRO A 351 -10.77 21.31 5.98
C PRO A 351 -10.99 20.32 7.14
N ASP A 352 -10.97 19.03 6.82
CA ASP A 352 -11.23 17.96 7.80
C ASP A 352 -10.20 17.96 8.95
N ARG A 353 -10.72 17.83 10.19
CA ARG A 353 -9.94 17.93 11.45
C ARG A 353 -8.73 16.99 11.51
N LYS A 354 -8.85 15.77 10.99
CA LYS A 354 -7.78 14.75 11.00
C LYS A 354 -6.57 15.11 10.12
N ILE A 355 -6.77 15.95 9.11
CA ILE A 355 -5.71 16.36 8.16
C ILE A 355 -5.05 17.65 8.65
N ILE A 356 -5.83 18.52 9.29
CA ILE A 356 -5.33 19.78 9.89
C ILE A 356 -4.39 19.51 11.07
N THR A 357 -4.53 18.41 11.81
CA THR A 357 -3.61 18.08 12.92
C THR A 357 -2.17 17.89 12.46
N ASP A 358 -1.91 17.38 11.27
CA ASP A 358 -0.54 17.27 10.72
C ASP A 358 0.01 18.64 10.27
N VAL A 359 -0.88 19.53 9.80
CA VAL A 359 -0.54 20.92 9.42
C VAL A 359 -0.35 21.81 10.66
N CYS A 360 -1.13 21.60 11.75
CA CYS A 360 -1.04 22.32 13.02
C CYS A 360 0.08 21.76 13.94
N ALA A 361 0.44 20.47 13.83
CA ALA A 361 1.55 19.87 14.59
C ALA A 361 2.92 20.46 14.21
N GLN A 362 3.03 21.01 13.00
CA GLN A 362 4.22 21.70 12.47
C GLN A 362 4.07 23.23 12.49
N CYS A 363 3.48 23.82 13.54
CA CYS A 363 3.47 25.28 13.73
C CYS A 363 4.91 25.85 13.94
N GLN A 364 5.71 25.84 12.88
CA GLN A 364 6.89 26.66 12.60
C GLN A 364 6.48 27.82 11.66
N GLY A 365 5.40 28.53 11.99
CA GLY A 365 5.11 29.84 11.39
C GLY A 365 4.51 29.89 9.97
N ILE A 366 3.95 28.81 9.41
CA ILE A 366 3.28 28.89 8.11
C ILE A 366 1.85 29.43 8.26
N ASN A 367 1.66 30.72 7.96
CA ASN A 367 0.37 31.41 7.96
C ASN A 367 -0.09 31.69 6.52
N VAL A 368 -0.34 30.63 5.74
CA VAL A 368 -0.89 30.76 4.38
C VAL A 368 -2.32 30.22 4.32
N PRO A 369 -3.25 30.95 3.68
CA PRO A 369 -4.62 30.50 3.57
C PRO A 369 -4.72 29.30 2.61
N VAL A 370 -5.51 28.30 2.99
CA VAL A 370 -5.67 27.03 2.25
C VAL A 370 -7.14 26.75 1.89
N LEU A 371 -7.34 25.93 0.85
CA LEU A 371 -8.65 25.41 0.43
C LEU A 371 -8.61 23.89 0.42
N GLN A 372 -9.74 23.26 0.77
CA GLN A 372 -9.93 21.82 0.58
C GLN A 372 -10.99 21.58 -0.50
N PHE A 373 -10.62 20.89 -1.57
CA PHE A 373 -11.58 20.46 -2.60
C PHE A 373 -12.41 19.28 -2.09
N GLN A 374 -13.74 19.40 -2.11
CA GLN A 374 -14.62 18.43 -1.45
C GLN A 374 -14.66 17.05 -2.11
N GLY A 375 -14.51 16.97 -3.45
CA GLY A 375 -14.51 15.69 -4.17
C GLY A 375 -13.27 14.83 -3.89
N CYS A 376 -12.07 15.43 -3.90
CA CYS A 376 -10.81 14.70 -3.76
C CYS A 376 -10.10 14.89 -2.41
N LYS A 377 -10.67 15.73 -1.54
CA LYS A 377 -10.17 16.08 -0.20
C LYS A 377 -8.75 16.66 -0.16
N CYS A 378 -8.16 16.98 -1.31
CA CYS A 378 -6.86 17.63 -1.43
C CYS A 378 -6.89 19.04 -0.84
N ILE A 379 -5.92 19.35 0.01
CA ILE A 379 -5.70 20.69 0.58
C ILE A 379 -4.64 21.41 -0.25
N VAL A 380 -4.93 22.61 -0.73
CA VAL A 380 -4.05 23.41 -1.59
C VAL A 380 -3.97 24.84 -1.07
N SER A 381 -2.89 25.56 -1.34
CA SER A 381 -2.84 26.98 -1.00
C SER A 381 -3.81 27.77 -1.89
N VAL A 382 -4.41 28.84 -1.38
CA VAL A 382 -5.31 29.70 -2.18
C VAL A 382 -4.59 30.24 -3.41
N LYS A 383 -3.32 30.65 -3.27
CA LYS A 383 -2.50 31.19 -4.38
C LYS A 383 -2.30 30.17 -5.50
N GLU A 384 -1.97 28.93 -5.14
CA GLU A 384 -1.79 27.83 -6.09
C GLU A 384 -3.10 27.50 -6.81
N ALA A 385 -4.20 27.43 -6.05
CA ALA A 385 -5.52 27.16 -6.62
C ALA A 385 -5.99 28.27 -7.57
N ASP A 386 -5.82 29.54 -7.18
CA ASP A 386 -6.21 30.70 -8.01
C ASP A 386 -5.42 30.72 -9.33
N SER A 387 -4.10 30.46 -9.26
CA SER A 387 -3.25 30.40 -10.46
C SER A 387 -3.63 29.26 -11.39
N HIS A 388 -3.90 28.08 -10.85
CA HIS A 388 -4.24 26.88 -11.63
C HIS A 388 -5.59 27.03 -12.33
N ILE A 389 -6.62 27.46 -11.59
CA ILE A 389 -7.96 27.69 -12.17
C ILE A 389 -7.92 28.86 -13.17
N GLY A 390 -7.17 29.93 -12.86
CA GLY A 390 -7.00 31.06 -13.78
C GLY A 390 -6.39 30.66 -15.13
N ASP A 391 -5.34 29.84 -15.14
CA ASP A 391 -4.74 29.31 -16.38
C ASP A 391 -5.73 28.45 -17.18
N GLN A 392 -6.48 27.59 -16.50
CA GLN A 392 -7.50 26.76 -17.14
C GLN A 392 -8.65 27.59 -17.72
N THR A 393 -9.04 28.68 -17.06
CA THR A 393 -10.04 29.63 -17.58
C THR A 393 -9.55 30.29 -18.87
N LEU A 394 -8.30 30.78 -18.89
CA LEU A 394 -7.70 31.43 -20.07
C LEU A 394 -7.62 30.46 -21.26
N LYS A 395 -7.25 29.21 -20.99
CA LYS A 395 -7.14 28.15 -22.01
C LYS A 395 -8.48 27.48 -22.35
N LYS A 396 -9.58 27.87 -21.71
CA LYS A 396 -10.92 27.24 -21.83
C LYS A 396 -10.88 25.72 -21.63
N GLN A 397 -10.09 25.27 -20.66
CA GLN A 397 -9.87 23.85 -20.36
C GLN A 397 -10.83 23.34 -19.27
N GLN A 398 -10.87 22.01 -19.12
CA GLN A 398 -11.59 21.38 -18.02
C GLN A 398 -10.93 21.72 -16.69
N TYR A 399 -11.70 22.26 -15.73
CA TYR A 399 -11.16 22.55 -14.40
C TYR A 399 -10.77 21.28 -13.66
N THR A 400 -9.53 21.24 -13.15
CA THR A 400 -8.97 20.12 -12.40
C THR A 400 -8.32 20.58 -11.11
N CYS A 401 -8.17 19.66 -10.16
CA CYS A 401 -7.43 19.93 -8.94
C CYS A 401 -5.91 19.96 -9.22
N PRO A 402 -5.16 20.96 -8.70
CA PRO A 402 -3.72 21.10 -8.96
C PRO A 402 -2.88 19.96 -8.35
N LYS A 403 -3.39 19.24 -7.33
CA LYS A 403 -2.67 18.13 -6.68
C LYS A 403 -2.90 16.76 -7.33
N CYS A 404 -4.16 16.36 -7.54
CA CYS A 404 -4.52 15.02 -8.07
C CYS A 404 -4.77 15.02 -9.58
N ALA A 405 -4.81 16.20 -10.23
CA ALA A 405 -5.30 16.39 -11.60
C ALA A 405 -6.75 15.89 -11.86
N CYS A 406 -7.48 15.52 -10.81
CA CYS A 406 -8.84 15.00 -10.92
C CYS A 406 -9.84 16.14 -11.23
N LYS A 407 -10.87 15.81 -12.03
CA LYS A 407 -11.88 16.77 -12.51
C LYS A 407 -12.66 17.37 -11.35
N LEU A 408 -12.79 18.70 -11.34
CA LEU A 408 -13.59 19.40 -10.33
C LEU A 408 -15.07 19.42 -10.73
N LEU A 409 -15.93 19.03 -9.79
CA LEU A 409 -17.39 19.11 -9.87
C LEU A 409 -17.90 20.46 -9.33
N VAL A 410 -19.14 20.83 -9.65
CA VAL A 410 -19.79 22.10 -9.27
C VAL A 410 -19.74 22.40 -7.76
N ASN A 411 -19.78 21.37 -6.93
CA ASN A 411 -19.77 21.45 -5.46
C ASN A 411 -18.36 21.32 -4.85
N SER A 412 -17.29 21.35 -5.67
CA SER A 412 -15.93 21.09 -5.18
C SER A 412 -15.41 22.18 -4.25
N CYS A 413 -15.79 23.44 -4.46
CA CYS A 413 -15.36 24.60 -3.68
C CYS A 413 -16.28 25.80 -3.96
N PHE A 414 -16.62 26.59 -2.93
CA PHE A 414 -17.49 27.75 -3.10
C PHE A 414 -16.80 28.92 -3.80
N ARG A 415 -15.47 29.00 -3.69
CA ARG A 415 -14.62 30.02 -4.31
C ARG A 415 -14.78 30.05 -5.83
N TYR A 416 -14.75 28.87 -6.45
CA TYR A 416 -14.81 28.69 -7.91
C TYR A 416 -16.20 28.27 -8.38
N ALA A 417 -17.23 28.48 -7.55
CA ALA A 417 -18.60 28.06 -7.88
C ALA A 417 -19.16 28.77 -9.12
N LYS A 418 -18.63 29.94 -9.49
CA LYS A 418 -19.03 30.62 -10.72
C LYS A 418 -18.49 29.87 -11.94
N GLU A 419 -17.18 29.68 -11.99
CA GLU A 419 -16.44 29.05 -13.08
C GLU A 419 -16.92 27.61 -13.29
N LEU A 420 -17.06 26.85 -12.21
CA LEU A 420 -17.49 25.45 -12.27
C LEU A 420 -18.94 25.31 -12.77
N LYS A 421 -19.85 26.25 -12.40
CA LYS A 421 -21.22 26.26 -12.90
C LYS A 421 -21.31 26.70 -14.36
N GLU A 422 -20.57 27.72 -14.76
CA GLU A 422 -20.49 28.13 -16.17
C GLU A 422 -20.01 26.98 -17.06
N GLN A 423 -18.99 26.24 -16.60
CA GLN A 423 -18.49 25.08 -17.32
C GLN A 423 -19.52 23.95 -17.39
N ALA A 424 -20.22 23.67 -16.29
CA ALA A 424 -21.28 22.65 -16.26
C ALA A 424 -22.43 22.98 -17.22
N ILE A 425 -22.94 24.22 -17.19
CA ILE A 425 -24.01 24.69 -18.08
C ILE A 425 -23.57 24.65 -19.55
N ASN A 426 -22.33 25.06 -19.85
CA ASN A 426 -21.82 25.01 -21.22
C ASN A 426 -21.66 23.57 -21.72
N ASN A 427 -21.20 22.65 -20.86
CA ASN A 427 -21.10 21.23 -21.21
C ASN A 427 -22.48 20.60 -21.49
N GLU A 428 -23.53 21.02 -20.77
CA GLU A 428 -24.90 20.56 -21.00
C GLU A 428 -25.48 21.13 -22.30
N LYS A 429 -25.26 22.42 -22.60
CA LYS A 429 -25.74 23.03 -23.85
C LYS A 429 -25.21 22.31 -25.11
N VAL A 430 -23.96 21.87 -25.08
CA VAL A 430 -23.36 21.09 -26.18
C VAL A 430 -24.07 19.73 -26.33
N HIS A 431 -24.52 19.12 -25.24
CA HIS A 431 -25.19 17.82 -25.23
C HIS A 431 -26.63 17.86 -25.79
N PHE A 432 -27.33 19.00 -25.71
CA PHE A 432 -28.68 19.15 -26.30
C PHE A 432 -28.67 19.51 -27.80
N LEU A 433 -27.51 19.89 -28.34
CA LEU A 433 -27.34 20.32 -29.73
C LEU A 433 -26.61 19.29 -30.61
N SER A 434 -26.21 18.15 -30.03
CA SER A 434 -25.55 17.01 -30.68
C SER A 434 -26.43 15.78 -30.62
#